data_AF-A0A5E8CLP3-F1
#
_entry.id   AF-A0A5E8CLP3-F1
#
_cell.length_a   1.000
_cell.length_b   1.000
_cell.length_c   1.000
_cell.angle_alpha   90.00
_cell.angle_beta   90.00
_cell.angle_gamma   90.00
#
_symmetry.space_group_name_H-M   'P 1'
#
loop_
_entity.id
_entity.type
_entity.pdbx_description
1 polymer ?
#
loop_
_entity_poly.entity_id
_entity_poly.type
_entity_poly.pdbx_seq_one_letter_code
_entity_poly.pdbx_strand_id
1 'polypeptide(L)' 'MEENKEITYFDTEPELNIIQKIVGGYFTIIPMTDKRLMLVNEEGELKKLPTNEEATKIMGYPIYGNVLIVKN' A
#
# COMPACT_ATOMS: atom_id res chain seq x y z
N MET A 1 -7.69 20.05 0.24
CA MET A 1 -8.43 18.87 0.73
C MET A 1 -7.42 17.75 0.74
N GLU A 2 -7.02 17.26 1.90
CA GLU A 2 -6.19 16.05 1.97
C GLU A 2 -7.01 14.90 1.38
N GLU A 3 -6.53 14.33 0.28
CA GLU A 3 -7.10 13.10 -0.25
C GLU A 3 -6.82 11.99 0.76
N ASN A 4 -7.86 11.53 1.45
CA ASN A 4 -7.77 10.33 2.30
C ASN A 4 -7.17 9.19 1.48
N LYS A 5 -6.13 8.56 2.01
CA LYS A 5 -5.49 7.39 1.40
C LYS A 5 -6.14 6.13 1.94
N GLU A 6 -6.41 5.20 1.03
CA GLU A 6 -7.18 4.00 1.36
C GLU A 6 -6.24 2.82 1.63
N ILE A 7 -6.63 1.99 2.60
CA ILE A 7 -6.08 0.65 2.79
C ILE A 7 -7.15 -0.35 2.32
N THR A 8 -6.85 -1.05 1.24
CA THR A 8 -7.69 -2.13 0.70
C THR A 8 -7.23 -3.46 1.25
N TYR A 9 -8.16 -4.35 1.60
CA TYR A 9 -7.86 -5.68 2.16
C TYR A 9 -8.31 -6.80 1.23
N PHE A 10 -7.46 -7.81 1.04
CA PHE A 10 -7.76 -9.03 0.27
C PHE A 10 -7.39 -10.28 1.07
N ASP A 11 -8.18 -11.34 0.92
CA ASP A 11 -7.87 -12.66 1.49
C ASP A 11 -6.88 -13.45 0.62
N THR A 12 -6.87 -13.21 -0.69
CA THR A 12 -5.96 -13.83 -1.65
C THR A 12 -5.36 -12.76 -2.56
N GLU A 13 -4.12 -12.95 -3.01
CA GLU A 13 -3.46 -11.99 -3.89
C GLU A 13 -4.29 -11.77 -5.17
N PRO A 14 -4.68 -10.52 -5.48
CA PRO A 14 -5.40 -10.23 -6.71
C PRO A 14 -4.47 -10.24 -7.92
N GLU A 15 -5.05 -10.20 -9.12
CA GLU A 15 -4.27 -10.09 -10.36
C GLU A 15 -3.42 -8.82 -10.39
N LEU A 16 -2.29 -8.89 -11.10
CA LEU A 16 -1.30 -7.83 -11.22
C LEU A 16 -1.91 -6.46 -11.57
N ASN A 17 -2.81 -6.43 -12.55
CA ASN A 17 -3.48 -5.21 -13.01
C ASN A 17 -4.38 -4.58 -11.93
N ILE A 18 -5.00 -5.39 -11.08
CA ILE A 18 -5.83 -4.94 -9.96
C ILE A 18 -4.94 -4.30 -8.90
N ILE A 19 -3.82 -4.95 -8.55
CA ILE A 19 -2.84 -4.41 -7.60
C ILE A 19 -2.35 -3.04 -8.06
N GLN A 20 -1.87 -2.96 -9.32
CA GLN A 20 -1.33 -1.72 -9.89
C GLN A 20 -2.37 -0.59 -9.93
N LYS A 21 -3.64 -0.94 -10.19
CA LYS A 21 -4.75 0.02 -10.16
C LYS A 21 -5.03 0.54 -8.76
N ILE A 22 -4.97 -0.31 -7.73
CA ILE A 22 -5.19 0.09 -6.33
C ILE A 22 -4.07 1.01 -5.86
N VAL A 23 -2.81 0.57 -5.99
CA VAL A 23 -1.64 1.31 -5.46
C VAL A 23 -1.25 2.50 -6.35
N GLY A 24 -1.72 2.55 -7.60
CA GLY A 24 -1.51 3.68 -8.51
C GLY A 24 -0.16 3.67 -9.24
N GLY A 25 0.30 2.50 -9.68
CA GLY A 25 1.57 2.36 -10.41
C GLY A 25 2.23 1.00 -10.19
N TYR A 26 3.55 0.95 -10.39
CA TYR A 26 4.35 -0.17 -9.94
C TYR A 26 4.36 -0.26 -8.41
N PHE A 27 4.58 -1.45 -7.88
CA PHE A 27 4.50 -1.70 -6.46
C PHE A 27 5.66 -2.54 -5.96
N THR A 28 5.91 -2.40 -4.67
CA THR A 28 6.78 -3.28 -3.90
C THR A 28 5.97 -3.99 -2.83
N ILE A 29 6.42 -5.18 -2.44
CA ILE A 29 5.79 -6.02 -1.40
C ILE A 29 6.61 -5.90 -0.13
N ILE A 30 5.93 -5.58 0.97
CA ILE A 30 6.52 -5.48 2.30
C ILE A 30 5.90 -6.55 3.19
N PRO A 31 6.68 -7.54 3.68
CA PRO A 31 6.18 -8.52 4.64
C PRO A 31 5.81 -7.86 5.97
N MET A 32 4.64 -8.19 6.50
CA MET A 32 4.17 -7.75 7.81
C MET A 32 4.42 -8.82 8.88
N THR A 33 4.45 -8.41 10.15
CA THR A 33 4.73 -9.29 11.29
C THR A 33 3.65 -10.33 11.55
N ASP A 34 2.43 -10.10 11.08
CA ASP A 34 1.26 -10.96 11.27
C ASP A 34 0.96 -11.87 10.06
N LYS A 35 1.99 -12.18 9.28
CA LYS A 35 1.91 -13.01 8.06
C LYS A 35 1.02 -12.40 6.98
N ARG A 36 0.81 -11.09 6.98
CA ARG A 36 0.21 -10.40 5.84
C ARG A 36 1.30 -9.77 4.96
N LEU A 37 0.93 -9.42 3.74
CA LEU A 37 1.76 -8.68 2.80
C LEU A 37 1.15 -7.30 2.57
N MET A 38 1.96 -6.25 2.66
CA MET A 38 1.56 -4.89 2.31
C MET A 38 2.16 -4.52 0.95
N LEU A 39 1.30 -4.19 -0.01
CA LEU A 39 1.66 -3.77 -1.35
C LEU A 39 1.48 -2.27 -1.45
N VAL A 40 2.55 -1.57 -1.81
CA VAL A 40 2.61 -0.09 -1.82
C VAL A 40 3.20 0.40 -3.13
N ASN A 41 2.88 1.63 -3.51
CA ASN A 41 3.47 2.27 -4.70
C ASN A 41 4.99 2.47 -4.51
N GLU A 42 5.80 1.85 -5.37
CA GLU A 42 7.27 1.92 -5.22
C GLU A 42 7.82 3.34 -5.50
N GLU A 43 7.11 4.12 -6.30
CA GLU A 43 7.48 5.49 -6.67
C GLU A 43 6.77 6.54 -5.81
N GLY A 44 6.09 6.13 -4.74
CA GLY A 44 5.21 7.01 -3.97
C GLY A 44 5.92 8.22 -3.36
N GLU A 45 7.11 8.00 -2.80
CA GLU A 45 7.96 9.08 -2.28
C GLU A 45 8.47 9.99 -3.40
N LEU A 46 8.99 9.40 -4.48
CA LEU A 46 9.53 10.12 -5.64
C LEU A 46 8.47 11.02 -6.28
N LYS A 47 7.23 10.54 -6.38
CA LYS A 47 6.07 11.25 -6.91
C LYS A 47 5.44 12.21 -5.91
N LYS A 48 5.95 12.29 -4.67
CA LYS A 48 5.39 13.10 -3.57
C LYS A 48 3.90 12.79 -3.34
N LEU A 49 3.53 11.51 -3.41
CA LEU A 49 2.19 11.10 -3.04
C LEU A 49 1.96 11.42 -1.56
N PRO A 50 0.72 11.77 -1.15
CA PRO A 50 0.44 12.00 0.27
C PRO A 50 0.74 10.76 1.12
N THR A 51 1.24 10.98 2.33
CA THR A 51 1.44 9.92 3.32
C THR A 51 0.10 9.26 3.66
N ASN A 52 0.13 7.94 3.79
CA ASN A 52 -0.97 7.15 4.35
C ASN A 52 -0.74 6.99 5.85
N GLU A 53 -1.32 7.88 6.64
CA GLU A 53 -1.11 7.95 8.09
C GLU A 53 -1.40 6.62 8.80
N GLU A 54 -2.42 5.89 8.36
CA GLU A 54 -2.76 4.59 8.94
C GLU A 54 -1.70 3.54 8.61
N ALA A 55 -1.29 3.43 7.34
CA ALA A 55 -0.23 2.50 6.93
C ALA A 55 1.13 2.87 7.55
N THR A 56 1.44 4.16 7.65
CA THR A 56 2.64 4.66 8.33
C THR A 56 2.65 4.30 9.80
N LYS A 57 1.51 4.42 10.49
CA LYS A 57 1.38 3.99 11.88
C LYS A 57 1.60 2.48 12.06
N ILE A 58 1.13 1.68 11.11
CA ILE A 58 1.31 0.21 11.11
C ILE A 58 2.78 -0.15 10.92
N MET A 59 3.46 0.51 9.99
CA MET A 59 4.84 0.16 9.58
C MET A 59 5.92 0.84 10.42
N GLY A 60 5.61 1.95 11.07
CA GLY A 60 6.58 2.75 11.84
C GLY A 60 7.51 3.61 10.97
N TYR A 61 7.24 3.71 9.68
CA TYR A 61 7.95 4.57 8.72
C TYR A 61 6.99 5.08 7.64
N PRO A 62 7.35 6.17 6.91
CA PRO A 62 6.47 6.76 5.91
C PRO A 62 6.04 5.75 4.83
N ILE A 63 4.74 5.71 4.56
CA ILE A 63 4.11 4.93 3.48
C ILE A 63 3.28 5.92 2.69
N TYR A 64 3.38 5.89 1.37
CA TYR A 64 2.79 6.91 0.50
C TYR A 64 1.71 6.31 -0.40
N GLY A 65 0.61 7.05 -0.56
CA GLY A 65 -0.49 6.67 -1.44
C GLY A 65 -1.39 5.56 -0.89
N ASN A 66 -2.15 4.95 -1.80
CA ASN A 66 -3.03 3.84 -1.47
C ASN A 66 -2.23 2.56 -1.24
N VAL A 67 -2.76 1.71 -0.36
CA VAL A 67 -2.10 0.48 0.07
C VAL A 67 -3.05 -0.69 -0.09
N LEU A 68 -2.51 -1.84 -0.48
CA LEU A 68 -3.22 -3.12 -0.47
C LEU A 68 -2.59 -4.03 0.58
N ILE A 69 -3.39 -4.63 1.45
CA ILE A 69 -2.95 -5.65 2.41
C ILE A 69 -3.60 -6.98 2.05
N VAL A 70 -2.76 -8.01 1.88
CA VAL A 70 -3.19 -9.36 1.50
C VAL A 70 -2.82 -10.35 2.61
N LYS A 71 -3.67 -11.32 2.92
CA LYS A 71 -3.30 -12.46 3.77
C LYS A 71 -2.34 -13.39 3.03
N ASN A 72 -1.24 -13.80 3.68
CA ASN A 72 -0.35 -14.85 3.20
C ASN A 72 -0.79 -16.22 3.71
#